data_AF-A0A961XHP8-F1
#
_entry.id   AF-A0A961XHP8-F1
#
_cell.length_a   1.000
_cell.length_b   1.000
_cell.length_c   1.000
_cell.angle_alpha   90.00
_cell.angle_beta   90.00
_cell.angle_gamma   90.00
#
_symmetry.space_group_name_H-M   'P 1'
#
loop_
_entity.id
_entity.type
_entity.pdbx_description
1 polymer ?
#
loop_
_entity_poly.entity_id
_entity_poly.type
_entity_poly.pdbx_seq_one_letter_code
_entity_poly.pdbx_strand_id
1 'polypeptide(L)'
;KEGKQICIDIINEVKEIEGVSGIHVMAYRQEEYVAEMVADSGVLKGRRPWKREVLPHEEQISERMEELSEPVVQQTPQEIVNEITN
;
A
#
# COMPACT_ATOMS: atom_id res chain seq x y z
N LYS A 1 -0.13 -6.84 -18.28
CA LYS A 1 -0.82 -8.16 -18.25
C LYS A 1 0.14 -9.31 -18.52
N GLU A 2 0.76 -9.40 -19.71
CA GLU A 2 1.72 -10.48 -20.02
C GLU A 2 2.91 -10.54 -19.04
N GLY A 3 3.57 -9.41 -18.76
CA GLY A 3 4.69 -9.37 -17.80
C GLY A 3 4.31 -9.84 -16.39
N LYS A 4 3.09 -9.52 -15.93
CA LYS A 4 2.56 -10.01 -14.65
C LYS A 4 2.46 -11.54 -14.64
N GLN A 5 1.90 -12.12 -15.70
CA GLN A 5 1.76 -13.57 -15.81
C GLN A 5 3.12 -14.26 -15.83
N ILE A 6 4.07 -13.73 -16.62
CA ILE A 6 5.44 -14.23 -16.67
C ILE A 6 6.09 -14.19 -15.29
N CYS A 7 5.95 -13.08 -14.55
CA CYS A 7 6.47 -12.99 -13.19
C CYS A 7 5.86 -14.05 -12.26
N ILE A 8 4.55 -14.30 -12.34
CA ILE A 8 3.87 -15.33 -11.54
C ILE A 8 4.42 -16.72 -11.89
N ASP A 9 4.58 -17.03 -13.17
CA ASP A 9 5.08 -18.32 -13.64
C ASP A 9 6.52 -18.55 -13.15
N ILE A 10 7.39 -17.55 -13.26
CA ILE A 10 8.76 -17.59 -12.74
C ILE A 10 8.77 -17.81 -11.22
N ILE A 11 7.93 -17.08 -10.47
CA ILE A 11 7.84 -17.25 -9.02
C ILE A 11 7.41 -18.69 -8.68
N ASN A 12 6.46 -19.25 -9.43
CA ASN A 12 5.97 -20.60 -9.22
C ASN A 12 7.04 -21.67 -9.48
N GLU A 13 7.92 -21.47 -10.46
CA GLU A 13 9.05 -22.37 -10.70
C GLU A 13 10.14 -22.22 -9.64
N VAL A 14 10.56 -20.97 -9.36
CA VAL A 14 11.68 -20.67 -8.48
C VAL A 14 11.39 -21.05 -7.03
N LYS A 15 10.14 -20.91 -6.56
CA LYS A 15 9.78 -21.24 -5.16
C LYS A 15 9.80 -22.75 -4.85
N GLU A 16 9.88 -23.61 -5.86
CA GLU A 16 9.98 -25.07 -5.72
C GLU A 16 11.44 -25.56 -5.73
N ILE A 17 12.39 -24.69 -6.04
CA ILE A 17 13.82 -25.00 -6.00
C ILE A 17 14.28 -25.13 -4.54
N GLU A 18 14.92 -26.25 -4.21
CA GLU A 18 15.49 -26.50 -2.87
C GLU A 18 16.53 -25.43 -2.50
N GLY A 19 16.41 -24.87 -1.29
CA GLY A 19 17.29 -23.81 -0.79
C GLY A 19 16.81 -22.39 -1.08
N VAL A 20 15.79 -22.19 -1.93
CA VAL A 20 15.21 -20.85 -2.15
C VAL A 20 14.30 -20.47 -0.98
N SER A 21 14.70 -19.44 -0.23
CA SER A 21 13.97 -18.96 0.96
C SER A 21 13.02 -17.77 0.69
N GLY A 22 13.13 -17.13 -0.47
CA GLY A 22 12.34 -15.96 -0.81
C GLY A 22 12.73 -15.33 -2.15
N ILE A 23 11.97 -14.30 -2.52
CA ILE A 23 12.12 -13.58 -3.77
C ILE A 23 12.10 -12.09 -3.45
N HIS A 24 12.99 -11.34 -4.09
CA HIS A 24 12.97 -9.88 -4.07
C HIS A 24 12.31 -9.39 -5.37
N VAL A 25 11.20 -8.66 -5.24
CA VAL A 25 10.44 -8.15 -6.39
C VAL A 25 10.80 -6.69 -6.60
N MET A 26 11.26 -6.36 -7.80
CA MET A 26 11.46 -4.99 -8.26
C MET A 26 10.37 -4.66 -9.28
N ALA A 27 9.54 -3.65 -9.00
CA ALA A 27 8.38 -3.30 -9.82
C ALA A 27 8.29 -1.78 -10.03
N TYR A 28 9.35 -1.19 -10.59
CA TYR A 28 9.39 0.26 -10.81
C TYR A 28 8.24 0.74 -11.70
N ARG A 29 7.46 1.71 -11.21
CA ARG A 29 6.26 2.25 -11.85
C ARG A 29 5.15 1.22 -12.12
N GLN A 30 5.22 0.08 -11.46
CA GLN A 30 4.28 -1.04 -11.54
C GLN A 30 4.05 -1.64 -10.16
N GLU A 31 4.27 -0.85 -9.12
CA GLU A 31 4.20 -1.26 -7.72
C GLU A 31 2.80 -1.78 -7.35
N GLU A 32 1.76 -1.28 -8.02
CA GLU A 32 0.38 -1.69 -7.84
C GLU A 32 0.13 -3.18 -8.15
N TYR A 33 0.93 -3.79 -9.02
CA TYR A 33 0.78 -5.20 -9.39
C TYR A 33 1.45 -6.15 -8.40
N VAL A 34 2.31 -5.66 -7.51
CA VAL A 34 3.08 -6.49 -6.57
C VAL A 34 2.16 -7.29 -5.66
N ALA A 35 1.13 -6.64 -5.12
CA ALA A 35 0.15 -7.29 -4.24
C ALA A 35 -0.53 -8.47 -4.94
N GLU A 36 -0.95 -8.25 -6.19
CA GLU A 36 -1.62 -9.25 -7.01
C GLU A 36 -0.68 -10.41 -7.37
N MET A 37 0.57 -10.12 -7.78
CA MET A 37 1.57 -11.13 -8.08
C MET A 37 1.91 -12.01 -6.86
N VAL A 38 2.04 -11.41 -5.67
CA VAL A 38 2.32 -12.14 -4.43
C VAL A 38 1.14 -13.03 -4.03
N ALA A 39 -0.09 -12.55 -4.20
CA ALA A 39 -1.30 -13.31 -3.92
C ALA A 39 -1.46 -14.48 -4.90
N ASP A 40 -1.41 -14.21 -6.20
CA ASP A 40 -1.65 -15.19 -7.27
C ASP A 40 -0.58 -16.27 -7.31
N SER A 41 0.68 -15.94 -7.01
CA SER A 41 1.78 -16.91 -6.97
C SER A 41 1.82 -17.74 -5.69
N GLY A 42 1.12 -17.34 -4.63
CA GLY A 42 1.16 -18.04 -3.34
C GLY A 42 2.56 -18.14 -2.71
N VAL A 43 3.51 -17.26 -3.09
CA VAL A 43 4.93 -17.32 -2.69
C VAL A 43 5.14 -17.24 -1.18
N LEU A 44 4.16 -16.70 -0.44
CA LEU A 44 4.25 -16.60 1.01
C LEU A 44 4.14 -17.95 1.71
N LYS A 45 3.53 -19.00 1.12
CA LYS A 45 3.37 -20.33 1.76
C LYS A 45 2.87 -20.25 3.22
N GLY A 46 1.93 -19.32 3.50
CA GLY A 46 1.39 -19.08 4.85
C GLY A 46 2.22 -18.14 5.74
N ARG A 47 3.39 -17.65 5.27
CA ARG A 47 4.14 -16.60 5.94
C ARG A 47 3.33 -15.30 5.95
N ARG A 48 3.44 -14.56 7.05
CA ARG A 48 2.86 -13.21 7.12
C ARG A 48 3.79 -12.24 6.36
N PRO A 49 3.24 -11.33 5.54
CA PRO A 49 4.02 -10.22 5.00
C PRO A 49 4.68 -9.46 6.14
N TRP A 50 5.92 -9.00 5.91
CA TRP A 50 6.58 -8.11 6.85
C TRP A 50 5.74 -6.85 7.00
N LYS A 51 5.37 -6.52 8.25
CA LYS A 51 4.78 -5.24 8.60
C LYS A 51 5.87 -4.40 9.23
N ARG A 52 6.00 -3.14 8.80
CA ARG A 52 6.80 -2.19 9.55
C ARG A 52 6.27 -2.13 10.98
N GLU A 53 7.16 -2.16 11.96
CA GLU A 53 6.79 -1.82 13.33
C GLU A 53 6.32 -0.37 13.32
N VAL A 54 5.03 -0.18 13.56
CA VAL A 54 4.44 1.14 13.77
C VAL A 54 4.98 1.60 15.11
N LEU A 55 5.84 2.61 15.12
CA LEU A 55 6.32 3.18 16.38
C LEU A 55 5.09 3.65 17.18
N PRO A 56 5.09 3.60 18.53
CA PRO A 56 3.91 3.93 19.34
C PRO A 56 3.28 5.31 19.04
N HIS A 57 4.04 6.23 18.44
CA HIS A 57 3.59 7.56 18.07
C HIS A 57 2.89 7.62 16.70
N GLU A 58 3.05 6.61 15.84
CA GLU A 58 2.41 6.57 14.51
C GLU A 58 0.94 6.12 14.57
N GLU A 59 0.53 5.39 15.60
CA GLU A 59 -0.88 4.99 15.82
C GLU A 59 -1.74 6.24 16.05
N GLN A 60 -1.27 7.15 16.91
CA GLN A 60 -1.89 8.45 17.17
C GLN A 60 -1.92 9.35 15.92
N ILE A 61 -0.93 9.24 15.04
CA ILE A 61 -0.88 10.00 13.78
C ILE A 61 -1.88 9.43 12.77
N SER A 62 -2.05 8.11 12.68
CA SER A 62 -3.04 7.48 11.80
C SER A 62 -4.46 7.91 12.19
N GLU A 63 -4.79 7.84 13.48
CA GLU A 63 -6.10 8.29 14.00
C GLU A 63 -6.31 9.78 13.74
N ARG A 64 -5.28 10.61 13.98
CA ARG A 64 -5.35 12.06 13.74
C ARG A 64 -5.44 12.41 12.24
N MET A 65 -4.76 11.67 11.37
CA MET A 65 -4.84 11.87 9.92
C MET A 65 -6.20 11.46 9.38
N GLU A 66 -6.83 10.42 9.95
CA GLU A 66 -8.18 10.01 9.59
C GLU A 66 -9.21 11.08 10.01
N GLU A 67 -9.06 11.68 11.20
CA GLU A 67 -9.86 12.85 11.62
C GLU A 67 -9.64 14.10 10.75
N LEU A 68 -8.42 14.34 10.28
CA LEU A 68 -8.09 15.48 9.41
C LEU A 68 -8.45 15.25 7.94
N SER A 69 -8.85 14.02 7.57
CA SER A 69 -9.30 13.66 6.23
C SER A 69 -10.76 14.00 5.97
N GLU A 70 -11.49 14.51 6.98
CA GLU A 70 -12.76 15.18 6.75
C GLU A 70 -12.55 16.38 5.81
N PRO A 71 -13.41 16.59 4.81
CA PRO A 71 -13.21 17.63 3.82
C PRO A 71 -13.17 18.98 4.54
N VAL A 72 -12.02 19.65 4.49
CA VAL A 72 -11.94 21.08 4.77
C VAL A 72 -12.90 21.75 3.79
N VAL A 73 -14.10 22.11 4.25
CA VAL A 73 -15.00 22.99 3.53
C VAL A 73 -14.22 24.28 3.33
N GLN A 74 -13.69 24.47 2.13
CA GLN A 74 -13.08 25.73 1.74
C GLN A 74 -14.21 26.76 1.71
N GLN A 75 -14.43 27.42 2.85
CA GLN A 75 -15.24 28.62 2.89
C GLN A 75 -14.62 29.60 1.90
N THR A 76 -15.44 30.06 0.96
CA THR A 76 -14.99 31.04 -0.02
C THR A 76 -14.67 32.35 0.73
N PRO A 77 -13.68 33.15 0.29
CA PRO A 77 -13.38 34.43 0.94
C PRO A 77 -14.62 35.34 1.09
N GLN A 78 -15.62 35.18 0.22
CA GLN A 78 -16.89 35.88 0.26
C GLN A 78 -17.75 35.51 1.49
N GLU A 79 -17.73 34.26 1.95
CA GLU A 79 -18.50 33.80 3.12
C GLU A 79 -17.94 34.38 4.42
N ILE A 80 -16.62 34.46 4.53
CA ILE A 80 -15.92 35.06 5.69
C ILE A 80 -16.27 36.55 5.85
N VAL A 81 -16.35 37.29 4.74
CA VAL A 81 -16.71 38.72 4.77
C VAL A 81 -18.16 38.92 5.21
N ASN A 82 -19.08 38.05 4.79
CA ASN A 82 -20.49 38.16 5.16
C ASN A 82 -20.75 37.87 6.64
N GLU A 83 -19.99 36.96 7.27
CA GLU A 83 -20.09 36.70 8.71
C GLU A 83 -19.59 37.86 9.58
N ILE A 84 -18.53 38.55 9.15
CA ILE A 84 -17.96 39.68 9.90
C ILE A 84 -18.87 40.92 9.84
N THR A 85 -19.72 41.01 8.81
CA THR A 85 -20.52 42.20 8.52
C THR A 85 -21.94 42.16 9.13
N ASN A 86 -22.31 41.08 9.83
CA ASN A 86 -23.60 40.94 10.54
C ASN A 86 -23.46 41.07 12.07
#